data_AF-A0A368XZL6-F1
#
_entry.id   AF-A0A368XZL6-F1
#
_cell.length_a   1.000
_cell.length_b   1.000
_cell.length_c   1.000
_cell.angle_alpha   90.00
_cell.angle_beta   90.00
_cell.angle_gamma   90.00
#
_symmetry.space_group_name_H-M   'P 1'
#
loop_
_entity.id
_entity.type
_entity.pdbx_description
1 polymer ?
#
loop_
_entity_poly.entity_id
_entity_poly.type
_entity_poly.pdbx_seq_one_letter_code
_entity_poly.pdbx_strand_id
1 'polypeptide(L)'
;MSSATPTREAIEAVIRSHLPNARLSAFSATARLNADLAIDSIMLLQLIVHLELEYGLHIPEEALLTHQLETVEDLEALLVATGNPEVSL
;
A
#
# COMPACT_ATOMS: atom_id res chain seq x y z
N MET A 1 -20.99 -1.41 1.87
CA MET A 1 -19.96 -2.40 2.24
C MET A 1 -18.93 -2.35 1.12
N SER A 2 -17.88 -1.56 1.29
CA SER A 2 -16.85 -1.41 0.26
C SER A 2 -16.12 -2.74 0.14
N SER A 3 -16.23 -3.40 -1.01
CA SER A 3 -15.53 -4.65 -1.27
C SER A 3 -14.02 -4.40 -1.11
N ALA A 4 -13.38 -5.12 -0.18
CA ALA A 4 -11.94 -5.13 -0.09
C ALA A 4 -11.38 -5.78 -1.36
N THR A 5 -10.39 -5.15 -1.98
CA THR A 5 -9.65 -5.70 -3.11
C THR A 5 -8.50 -6.55 -2.58
N PRO A 6 -8.02 -7.55 -3.33
CA PRO A 6 -6.86 -8.36 -2.93
C PRO A 6 -5.62 -7.49 -2.66
N THR A 7 -5.44 -6.40 -3.42
CA THR A 7 -4.36 -5.43 -3.21
C THR A 7 -4.48 -4.74 -1.85
N ARG A 8 -5.68 -4.31 -1.45
CA ARG A 8 -5.90 -3.67 -0.16
C ARG A 8 -5.68 -4.63 1.01
N GLU A 9 -6.08 -5.89 0.85
CA GLU A 9 -5.82 -6.95 1.83
C GLU A 9 -4.30 -7.19 2.00
N ALA A 10 -3.53 -7.19 0.90
CA ALA A 10 -2.08 -7.29 0.95
C ALA A 10 -1.45 -6.09 1.67
N ILE A 11 -1.88 -4.86 1.37
CA ILE A 11 -1.44 -3.65 2.08
C ILE A 11 -1.71 -3.79 3.59
N GLU A 12 -2.92 -4.19 3.98
CA GLU A 12 -3.28 -4.36 5.38
C GLU A 12 -2.42 -5.42 6.08
N ALA A 13 -2.20 -6.56 5.41
CA ALA A 13 -1.42 -7.67 5.93
C ALA A 13 0.06 -7.29 6.15
N VAL A 14 0.66 -6.55 5.21
CA VAL A 14 2.04 -6.07 5.35
C VAL A 14 2.15 -5.04 6.48
N ILE A 15 1.24 -4.06 6.55
CA ILE A 15 1.23 -3.08 7.65
C ILE A 15 1.15 -3.80 8.99
N ARG A 16 0.23 -4.76 9.12
CA ARG A 16 0.04 -5.56 10.35
C ARG A 16 1.29 -6.33 10.76
N SER A 17 2.03 -6.87 9.79
CA SER A 17 3.16 -7.79 10.04
C SER A 17 4.50 -7.07 10.21
N HIS A 18 4.71 -5.97 9.48
CA HIS A 18 6.01 -5.32 9.34
C HIS A 18 6.07 -3.89 9.87
N LEU A 19 4.92 -3.23 10.07
CA LEU A 19 4.85 -1.85 10.54
C LEU A 19 4.11 -1.75 11.89
N PRO A 20 4.69 -2.24 13.00
CA PRO A 20 4.05 -2.25 14.31
C PRO A 20 3.73 -0.84 14.87
N ASN A 21 4.38 0.20 14.33
CA ASN A 21 4.14 1.60 14.70
C ASN A 21 2.99 2.24 13.90
N ALA A 22 2.47 1.58 12.87
CA ALA A 22 1.36 2.09 12.09
C ALA A 22 0.04 1.93 12.87
N ARG A 23 -0.85 2.91 12.74
CA ARG A 23 -2.16 2.92 13.41
C ARG A 23 -3.19 2.14 12.60
N LEU A 24 -3.04 0.82 12.58
CA LEU A 24 -3.91 -0.10 11.83
C LEU A 24 -5.40 -0.01 12.22
N SER A 25 -5.72 0.43 13.44
CA SER A 25 -7.12 0.63 13.86
C SER A 25 -7.87 1.68 13.04
N ALA A 26 -7.17 2.56 12.34
CA ALA A 26 -7.74 3.58 11.45
C ALA A 26 -7.72 3.14 9.96
N PHE A 27 -7.33 1.91 9.66
CA PHE A 27 -7.20 1.42 8.29
C PHE A 27 -8.53 1.44 7.55
N SER A 28 -8.56 2.16 6.42
CA SER A 28 -9.67 2.24 5.48
C SER A 28 -9.16 2.77 4.15
N ALA A 29 -9.91 2.58 3.06
CA ALA A 29 -9.52 3.07 1.74
C ALA A 29 -9.19 4.59 1.74
N THR A 30 -10.00 5.38 2.45
CA THR A 30 -9.84 6.84 2.53
C THR A 30 -8.89 7.29 3.64
N ALA A 31 -8.29 6.37 4.40
CA ALA A 31 -7.36 6.74 5.46
C ALA A 31 -6.10 7.35 4.87
N ARG A 32 -5.65 8.49 5.40
CA ARG A 32 -4.41 9.12 4.98
C ARG A 32 -3.22 8.36 5.55
N LEU A 33 -2.25 7.99 4.70
CA LEU A 33 -1.08 7.20 5.06
C LEU A 33 -0.34 7.83 6.24
N ASN A 34 0.03 9.10 6.13
CA ASN A 34 0.72 9.82 7.19
C ASN A 34 -0.23 10.17 8.35
N ALA A 35 -1.26 10.98 8.09
CA ALA A 35 -2.04 11.58 9.17
C ALA A 35 -2.93 10.59 9.94
N ASP A 36 -3.45 9.55 9.28
CA ASP A 36 -4.38 8.63 9.91
C ASP A 36 -3.71 7.31 10.30
N LEU A 37 -2.76 6.80 9.49
CA LEU A 37 -2.06 5.56 9.76
C LEU A 37 -0.66 5.74 10.38
N ALA A 38 -0.18 6.98 10.54
CA ALA A 38 1.16 7.28 11.04
C ALA A 38 2.29 6.63 10.21
N ILE A 39 2.06 6.44 8.91
CA ILE A 39 3.05 5.93 7.96
C ILE A 39 3.81 7.14 7.40
N ASP A 40 5.04 7.34 7.90
CA ASP A 40 5.97 8.31 7.35
C ASP A 40 6.63 7.80 6.05
N SER A 41 7.50 8.60 5.45
CA SER A 41 8.18 8.25 4.20
C SER A 41 9.13 7.05 4.32
N ILE A 42 9.71 6.78 5.49
CA ILE A 42 10.58 5.60 5.70
C ILE A 42 9.70 4.35 5.82
N MET A 43 8.63 4.43 6.59
CA MET A 43 7.66 3.34 6.73
C MET A 43 6.94 3.04 5.41
N LEU A 44 6.68 4.05 4.59
CA LEU A 44 6.13 3.87 3.25
C LEU A 44 7.08 3.07 2.35
N LEU A 45 8.39 3.39 2.36
CA LEU A 45 9.38 2.61 1.62
C LEU A 45 9.48 1.17 2.13
N GLN A 46 9.43 0.96 3.45
CA GLN A 46 9.38 -0.39 4.04
C GLN A 46 8.13 -1.16 3.60
N LEU A 47 6.95 -0.52 3.61
CA LEU A 47 5.71 -1.11 3.12
C LEU A 47 5.85 -1.59 1.68
N ILE A 48 6.41 -0.74 0.81
CA ILE A 48 6.61 -1.06 -0.62
C ILE A 48 7.55 -2.26 -0.78
N VAL A 49 8.69 -2.27 -0.09
CA VAL A 49 9.65 -3.38 -0.15
C VAL A 49 9.00 -4.71 0.28
N HIS A 50 8.18 -4.70 1.33
CA HIS A 50 7.49 -5.90 1.78
C HIS A 50 6.38 -6.35 0.82
N LEU A 51 5.65 -5.42 0.21
CA LEU A 51 4.66 -5.74 -0.82
C LEU A 51 5.30 -6.39 -2.06
N GLU A 52 6.50 -5.93 -2.43
CA GLU A 52 7.28 -6.52 -3.52
C GLU A 52 7.75 -7.94 -3.18
N LEU A 53 8.34 -8.12 -2.00
CA LEU A 53 8.94 -9.39 -1.60
C LEU A 53 7.90 -10.48 -1.32
N GLU A 54 6.74 -10.12 -0.75
CA GLU A 54 5.75 -11.09 -0.27
C GLU A 54 4.58 -11.29 -1.25
N TYR A 55 4.24 -10.26 -2.02
CA TYR A 55 3.08 -10.28 -2.92
C TYR A 55 3.45 -10.06 -4.39
N GLY A 56 4.72 -9.78 -4.71
CA GLY A 56 5.16 -9.51 -6.09
C GLY A 56 4.62 -8.18 -6.66
N LEU A 57 4.11 -7.30 -5.79
CA LEU A 57 3.51 -6.04 -6.20
C LEU A 57 4.59 -4.97 -6.35
N HIS A 58 5.03 -4.74 -7.59
CA HIS A 58 6.11 -3.81 -7.90
C HIS A 58 5.60 -2.38 -8.14
N ILE A 59 6.28 -1.40 -7.54
CA ILE A 59 6.05 0.01 -7.81
C ILE A 59 7.35 0.63 -8.34
N PRO A 60 7.36 1.17 -9.59
CA PRO A 60 8.51 1.90 -10.10
C PRO A 60 8.81 3.12 -9.23
N GLU A 61 10.09 3.37 -8.96
CA GLU A 61 10.52 4.52 -8.14
C GLU A 61 10.04 5.85 -8.74
N GLU A 62 10.01 5.98 -10.06
CA GLU A 62 9.53 7.18 -10.75
C GLU A 62 8.03 7.42 -10.49
N ALA A 63 7.26 6.35 -10.29
CA ALA A 63 5.84 6.42 -10.02
C ALA A 63 5.59 6.96 -8.59
N LEU A 64 6.45 6.58 -7.63
CA LEU A 64 6.42 7.12 -6.26
C LEU A 64 6.76 8.61 -6.20
N LEU A 65 7.68 9.07 -7.06
CA LEU A 65 8.10 10.47 -7.11
C LEU A 65 7.07 11.38 -7.79
N THR A 66 6.23 10.81 -8.64
CA THR A 66 5.25 11.56 -9.45
C THR A 66 3.84 11.53 -8.86
N HIS A 67 3.47 10.48 -8.13
CA HIS A 67 2.15 10.36 -7.52
C HIS A 67 2.14 10.98 -6.12
N GLN A 68 1.17 11.85 -5.89
CA GLN A 68 0.88 12.36 -4.56
C GLN A 68 0.15 11.26 -3.76
N LEU A 69 0.91 10.38 -3.11
CA LEU A 69 0.34 9.34 -2.26
C LEU A 69 -0.16 9.94 -0.95
N GLU A 70 -1.47 10.15 -0.85
CA GLU A 70 -2.10 10.68 0.36
C GLU A 70 -2.83 9.58 1.14
N THR A 71 -3.57 8.71 0.46
CA THR A 71 -4.47 7.71 1.04
C THR A 71 -4.09 6.27 0.71
N VAL A 72 -4.70 5.32 1.42
CA VAL A 72 -4.60 3.88 1.10
C VAL A 72 -5.13 3.60 -0.32
N GLU A 73 -6.21 4.26 -0.73
CA GLU A 73 -6.78 4.14 -2.08
C GLU A 73 -5.81 4.65 -3.15
N ASP A 74 -5.06 5.73 -2.89
CA ASP A 74 -4.03 6.20 -3.85
C ASP A 74 -2.92 5.17 -4.03
N LEU A 75 -2.46 4.56 -2.93
CA LEU A 75 -1.45 3.50 -2.97
C LEU A 75 -1.96 2.25 -3.69
N GLU A 76 -3.20 1.85 -3.40
CA GLU A 76 -3.86 0.74 -4.07
C GLU A 76 -4.02 1.00 -5.57
N ALA A 77 -4.49 2.18 -5.97
CA ALA A 77 -4.65 2.57 -7.36
C ALA A 77 -3.30 2.57 -8.09
N LEU A 78 -2.24 3.05 -7.43
CA LEU A 78 -0.88 3.00 -7.97
C LEU A 78 -0.43 1.56 -8.20
N LEU A 79 -0.58 0.69 -7.20
CA LEU A 79 -0.22 -0.74 -7.29
C LEU A 79 -1.00 -1.47 -8.38
N VAL A 80 -2.28 -1.13 -8.58
CA VAL A 80 -3.10 -1.70 -9.67
C VAL A 80 -2.68 -1.16 -11.03
N ALA A 81 -2.23 0.09 -11.11
CA ALA A 81 -1.76 0.68 -12.35
C ALA A 81 -0.35 0.20 -12.75
N THR A 82 0.51 -0.12 -11.78
CA THR A 82 1.90 -0.56 -12.00
C THR A 82 2.05 -2.08 -11.98
N GLY A 83 1.15 -2.79 -11.29
CA GLY A 83 1.01 -4.24 -11.33
C GLY A 83 0.38 -4.67 -12.64
N ASN A 84 1.16 -5.37 -13.48
CA ASN A 84 0.73 -5.93 -14.76
C ASN A 84 -0.68 -6.56 -14.72
N PRO A 85 -1.52 -6.37 -15.76
CA PRO A 85 -2.87 -6.95 -15.86
C PRO A 85 -2.91 -8.48 -16.04
N GLU A 86 -1.83 -9.23 -15.82
CA GLU A 86 -1.82 -10.68 -16.02
C GLU A 86 -1.34 -11.45 -14.79
N VAL A 87 -2.34 -12.00 -14.10
CA VAL A 87 -2.31 -13.32 -13.48
C VAL A 87 -1.51 -14.30 -14.35
N SER A 88 -0.56 -15.01 -13.75
CA SER A 88 -0.14 -16.34 -14.24
C SER A 88 -0.25 -17.31 -13.08
N LEU A 89 -1.43 -17.91 -12.95
CA LEU A 89 -1.65 -19.21 -12.32
C LEU A 89 -1.65 -20.28 -13.42
#